data_AF-A0A2E7CKA5-F1
#
_entry.id   AF-A0A2E7CKA5-F1
#
_cell.length_a   1.000
_cell.length_b   1.000
_cell.length_c   1.000
_cell.angle_alpha   90.00
_cell.angle_beta   90.00
_cell.angle_gamma   90.00
#
_symmetry.space_group_name_H-M   'P 1'
#
loop_
_entity.id
_entity.type
_entity.pdbx_description
1 polymer ?
#
loop_
_entity_poly.entity_id
_entity_poly.type
_entity_poly.pdbx_seq_one_letter_code
_entity_poly.pdbx_strand_id
1 'polypeptide(L)'
;MLWFWLACTNGQGVQNPEIKDIVDPIQDSDQDGYDSSLDCNDQSSAIYPGADELCDGIDNDCDEEVDENPVDGDIFYVDMDADGFGAGQEDVLCEEEEGFSAELGDCDDDDPTKFPGADELCDGIDNDCDDEVDEDVLIFVYPDQDNDGFGVDALGEQVCELPEGFVTQSGDCNDTRDDVYPGAPELCDELDNDCNGLTDSEEDSTNTPKQYADTDGDGYGTEQVFIQDCTPTPGWVFNFDDCDDNNSEISPESIEICDEQDNDCDGLIDDQDQSIDLNTASTFYYDEDGDSYGVEDNTIFQCAPIEGYVELAGDCNDDPLNDGALMNPGRIEICGDGEENNCDNLIDCFDPDCSVDPTCFEQDCSDGIDSDDDGYTDCRDLECSGDPFCGETCDLEFEADEDGDGLLECDDSECVLTGECAGASCPQINLNSEIGEAVSTGNNQFASTQIDPSCAYYNGSGAEYSFMWESRGSGCVTFDTVGSSYDTVVAVYDDCSSVANGVEMGCDDNMVGESMVSSISCHVFSGDTMIVVVDGWNLSKMGDYQLNIDLQEGASCSCSSPCCPN
;
A
#
# COMPACT_ATOMS: atom_id res chain seq x y z
N MET A 1 -21.95 114.36 -4.85
CA MET A 1 -20.98 115.42 -5.18
C MET A 1 -20.47 116.05 -3.89
N LEU A 2 -19.15 116.21 -3.78
CA LEU A 2 -18.38 117.16 -2.95
C LEU A 2 -18.90 117.66 -1.58
N TRP A 3 -18.01 117.51 -0.60
CA TRP A 3 -17.90 118.32 0.61
C TRP A 3 -17.88 119.83 0.31
N PHE A 4 -18.53 120.66 1.14
CA PHE A 4 -17.95 121.92 1.64
C PHE A 4 -18.72 122.49 2.86
N TRP A 5 -17.93 122.96 3.83
CA TRP A 5 -18.26 123.70 5.05
C TRP A 5 -19.11 124.98 4.84
N LEU A 6 -19.95 125.37 5.83
CA LEU A 6 -19.75 126.59 6.63
C LEU A 6 -20.77 126.73 7.79
N ALA A 7 -20.31 127.40 8.84
CA ALA A 7 -20.87 127.52 10.18
C ALA A 7 -21.77 128.75 10.41
N CYS A 8 -22.53 128.71 11.52
CA CYS A 8 -22.96 129.84 12.40
C CYS A 8 -23.90 130.90 11.78
N THR A 9 -24.87 131.54 12.44
CA THR A 9 -25.32 131.64 13.85
C THR A 9 -26.57 132.54 13.86
N ASN A 10 -27.44 132.32 14.85
CA ASN A 10 -28.22 133.31 15.60
C ASN A 10 -29.06 134.37 14.87
N GLY A 11 -30.36 134.33 15.17
CA GLY A 11 -30.84 135.23 16.23
C GLY A 11 -31.99 136.16 15.87
N GLN A 12 -33.16 135.78 16.40
CA GLN A 12 -34.26 136.62 16.89
C GLN A 12 -35.07 137.40 15.84
N GLY A 13 -36.38 137.28 15.72
CA GLY A 13 -37.40 136.75 16.61
C GLY A 13 -38.47 137.82 16.85
N VAL A 14 -39.75 137.54 16.57
CA VAL A 14 -40.94 138.27 17.06
C VAL A 14 -42.12 137.27 16.98
N GLN A 15 -42.53 136.62 18.07
CA GLN A 15 -43.70 136.94 18.95
C GLN A 15 -45.05 136.91 18.19
N ASN A 16 -46.15 136.23 18.56
CA ASN A 16 -46.74 135.69 19.82
C ASN A 16 -48.11 135.00 19.42
N PRO A 17 -49.03 134.58 20.31
CA PRO A 17 -49.20 133.29 21.01
C PRO A 17 -50.54 132.53 20.72
N GLU A 18 -50.63 131.24 21.08
CA GLU A 18 -51.52 130.63 22.10
C GLU A 18 -51.64 129.10 21.92
N ILE A 19 -51.73 128.41 23.06
CA ILE A 19 -51.54 126.96 23.26
C ILE A 19 -52.83 126.17 23.00
N LYS A 20 -52.72 125.04 22.29
CA LYS A 20 -53.66 123.91 22.35
C LYS A 20 -52.86 122.60 22.42
N ASP A 21 -53.28 121.71 23.32
CA ASP A 21 -52.92 120.28 23.34
C ASP A 21 -52.86 119.71 21.92
N ILE A 22 -51.73 119.11 21.56
CA ILE A 22 -51.63 118.16 20.45
C ILE A 22 -51.33 116.82 21.09
N VAL A 23 -52.38 116.02 21.25
CA VAL A 23 -52.24 114.57 21.15
C VAL A 23 -51.74 114.36 19.73
N ASP A 24 -50.54 113.79 19.56
CA ASP A 24 -50.00 113.49 18.23
C ASP A 24 -51.07 112.65 17.51
N PRO A 25 -51.62 113.11 16.38
CA PRO A 25 -52.52 112.28 15.61
C PRO A 25 -51.71 111.07 15.17
N ILE A 26 -52.17 109.86 15.53
CA ILE A 26 -51.67 108.63 14.94
C ILE A 26 -51.83 108.83 13.43
N GLN A 27 -50.70 108.93 12.73
CA GLN A 27 -50.70 109.22 11.30
C GLN A 27 -50.79 107.88 10.58
N ASP A 28 -51.70 107.85 9.62
CA ASP A 28 -51.82 106.90 8.53
C ASP A 28 -51.24 107.65 7.31
N SER A 29 -49.98 107.35 6.97
CA SER A 29 -49.19 108.18 6.06
C SER A 29 -49.34 107.78 4.58
N ASP A 30 -49.63 106.51 4.29
CA ASP A 30 -49.87 106.00 2.94
C ASP A 30 -51.35 105.77 2.57
N GLN A 31 -52.27 105.90 3.55
CA GLN A 31 -53.73 105.88 3.39
C GLN A 31 -54.33 104.52 3.03
N ASP A 32 -53.75 103.43 3.53
CA ASP A 32 -54.38 102.10 3.44
C ASP A 32 -55.44 101.82 4.53
N GLY A 33 -55.49 102.68 5.55
CA GLY A 33 -56.47 102.62 6.63
C GLY A 33 -55.94 102.01 7.93
N TYR A 34 -54.67 101.62 7.98
CA TYR A 34 -53.93 101.31 9.19
C TYR A 34 -53.05 102.50 9.58
N ASP A 35 -52.75 102.64 10.87
CA ASP A 35 -51.93 103.74 11.37
C ASP A 35 -50.59 103.20 11.84
N SER A 36 -49.59 104.09 11.96
CA SER A 36 -48.24 103.79 12.47
C SER A 36 -48.12 102.98 13.77
N SER A 37 -49.21 102.69 14.50
CA SER A 37 -49.19 101.81 15.67
C SER A 37 -49.52 100.34 15.38
N LEU A 38 -50.11 100.06 14.22
CA LEU A 38 -50.49 98.71 13.76
C LEU A 38 -49.82 98.34 12.44
N ASP A 39 -49.42 99.32 11.64
CA ASP A 39 -48.75 99.15 10.36
C ASP A 39 -47.23 99.08 10.55
N CYS A 40 -46.63 97.96 10.12
CA CYS A 40 -45.19 97.73 10.17
C CYS A 40 -44.40 98.61 9.18
N ASN A 41 -45.06 99.20 8.17
CA ASN A 41 -44.52 100.22 7.27
C ASN A 41 -45.57 101.24 6.77
N ASP A 42 -45.89 102.22 7.62
CA ASP A 42 -46.79 103.40 7.40
C ASP A 42 -46.39 104.36 6.24
N GLN A 43 -45.49 103.94 5.34
CA GLN A 43 -45.15 104.63 4.09
C GLN A 43 -45.48 103.81 2.84
N SER A 44 -45.98 102.60 3.00
CA SER A 44 -46.29 101.65 1.92
C SER A 44 -47.69 101.06 2.09
N SER A 45 -48.64 101.53 1.27
CA SER A 45 -50.04 101.03 1.26
C SER A 45 -50.22 99.57 0.81
N ALA A 46 -49.13 98.81 0.71
CA ALA A 46 -49.07 97.40 0.36
C ALA A 46 -48.51 96.54 1.51
N ILE A 47 -48.15 97.16 2.63
CA ILE A 47 -47.66 96.49 3.83
C ILE A 47 -48.58 96.93 4.95
N TYR A 48 -49.46 96.05 5.42
CA TYR A 48 -50.44 96.32 6.45
C TYR A 48 -51.02 95.04 7.04
N PRO A 49 -51.58 95.07 8.26
CA PRO A 49 -52.24 93.92 8.90
C PRO A 49 -53.21 93.15 7.99
N GLY A 50 -52.83 91.91 7.63
CA GLY A 50 -53.60 91.00 6.77
C GLY A 50 -53.58 91.33 5.28
N ALA A 51 -52.52 91.96 4.78
CA ALA A 51 -52.19 91.98 3.35
C ALA A 51 -51.88 90.55 2.84
N ASP A 52 -51.81 90.39 1.51
CA ASP A 52 -51.31 89.14 0.93
C ASP A 52 -49.76 89.19 0.91
N GLU A 53 -49.11 88.12 1.37
CA GLU A 53 -47.64 87.98 1.31
C GLU A 53 -47.15 87.83 -0.13
N LEU A 54 -45.97 88.38 -0.39
CA LEU A 54 -45.25 88.27 -1.67
C LEU A 54 -43.84 87.72 -1.42
N CYS A 55 -43.25 87.08 -2.42
CA CYS A 55 -41.87 86.62 -2.38
C CYS A 55 -40.86 87.77 -2.55
N ASP A 56 -40.89 88.76 -1.66
CA ASP A 56 -40.02 89.95 -1.71
C ASP A 56 -39.14 90.16 -0.45
N GLY A 57 -39.24 89.25 0.52
CA GLY A 57 -38.47 89.24 1.77
C GLY A 57 -38.94 90.28 2.77
N ILE A 58 -40.21 90.69 2.71
CA ILE A 58 -40.84 91.68 3.57
C ILE A 58 -42.12 91.06 4.12
N ASP A 59 -42.26 91.09 5.46
CA ASP A 59 -43.52 90.86 6.17
C ASP A 59 -44.58 91.90 5.70
N ASN A 60 -45.41 91.52 4.72
CA ASN A 60 -46.41 92.38 4.11
C ASN A 60 -47.65 92.49 5.01
N ASP A 61 -47.98 91.45 5.76
CA ASP A 61 -49.19 91.34 6.55
C ASP A 61 -49.00 91.68 8.04
N CYS A 62 -47.77 92.00 8.43
CA CYS A 62 -47.32 92.43 9.75
C CYS A 62 -47.56 91.40 10.88
N ASP A 63 -47.48 90.09 10.61
CA ASP A 63 -47.68 89.03 11.61
C ASP A 63 -46.39 88.48 12.26
N GLU A 64 -45.23 89.03 11.88
CA GLU A 64 -43.87 88.65 12.28
C GLU A 64 -43.27 87.43 11.56
N GLU A 65 -44.03 86.75 10.70
CA GLU A 65 -43.49 85.84 9.69
C GLU A 65 -43.21 86.62 8.39
N VAL A 66 -42.39 86.06 7.49
CA VAL A 66 -41.98 86.74 6.26
C VAL A 66 -42.24 85.80 5.11
N ASP A 67 -42.97 86.27 4.11
CA ASP A 67 -43.27 85.58 2.86
C ASP A 67 -44.00 84.23 3.09
N GLU A 68 -44.86 84.10 4.12
CA GLU A 68 -45.63 82.89 4.38
C GLU A 68 -46.92 82.81 3.55
N ASN A 69 -47.18 81.66 2.92
CA ASN A 69 -48.30 81.48 1.97
C ASN A 69 -48.37 82.57 0.88
N PRO A 70 -47.25 82.89 0.20
CA PRO A 70 -47.16 83.99 -0.74
C PRO A 70 -48.08 83.79 -1.94
N VAL A 71 -48.76 84.84 -2.38
CA VAL A 71 -49.69 84.74 -3.53
C VAL A 71 -48.99 84.68 -4.89
N ASP A 72 -47.68 84.98 -4.93
CA ASP A 72 -46.83 84.91 -6.12
C ASP A 72 -45.73 83.83 -6.03
N GLY A 73 -45.82 82.92 -5.07
CA GLY A 73 -44.96 81.75 -4.96
C GLY A 73 -45.29 80.62 -5.95
N ASP A 74 -44.39 79.63 -6.01
CA ASP A 74 -44.56 78.41 -6.78
C ASP A 74 -45.21 77.31 -5.90
N ILE A 75 -45.85 76.33 -6.53
CA ILE A 75 -46.47 75.21 -5.84
C ILE A 75 -45.44 74.11 -5.62
N PHE A 76 -45.35 73.62 -4.38
CA PHE A 76 -44.55 72.47 -4.01
C PHE A 76 -45.43 71.42 -3.31
N TYR A 77 -44.98 70.17 -3.38
CA TYR A 77 -45.62 69.01 -2.78
C TYR A 77 -44.73 68.46 -1.68
N VAL A 78 -45.33 67.91 -0.62
CA VAL A 78 -44.55 67.24 0.43
C VAL A 78 -43.81 66.05 -0.18
N ASP A 79 -42.52 65.95 0.13
CA ASP A 79 -41.59 64.90 -0.28
C ASP A 79 -40.94 64.35 0.99
N MET A 80 -41.51 63.26 1.53
CA MET A 80 -41.15 62.74 2.84
C MET A 80 -39.97 61.75 2.80
N ASP A 81 -39.72 61.10 1.66
CA ASP A 81 -38.62 60.16 1.49
C ASP A 81 -37.38 60.73 0.75
N ALA A 82 -37.52 61.95 0.21
CA ALA A 82 -36.50 62.73 -0.47
C ALA A 82 -35.99 62.11 -1.78
N ASP A 83 -36.86 61.49 -2.57
CA ASP A 83 -36.55 61.03 -3.92
C ASP A 83 -36.66 62.13 -5.01
N GLY A 84 -37.24 63.28 -4.64
CA GLY A 84 -37.41 64.43 -5.51
C GLY A 84 -38.75 64.46 -6.26
N PHE A 85 -39.71 63.60 -5.93
CA PHE A 85 -41.12 63.70 -6.30
C PHE A 85 -41.94 63.81 -5.01
N GLY A 86 -42.99 64.63 -5.04
CA GLY A 86 -43.87 64.78 -3.89
C GLY A 86 -45.29 64.31 -4.19
N ALA A 87 -46.04 64.08 -3.11
CA ALA A 87 -47.43 63.65 -3.15
C ALA A 87 -48.34 64.46 -2.21
N GLY A 88 -49.64 64.44 -2.49
CA GLY A 88 -50.65 64.90 -1.53
C GLY A 88 -50.81 66.41 -1.37
N GLN A 89 -50.43 66.97 -0.22
CA GLN A 89 -50.72 68.36 0.15
C GLN A 89 -49.84 69.33 -0.66
N GLU A 90 -50.49 70.30 -1.30
CA GLU A 90 -49.84 71.43 -1.97
C GLU A 90 -49.59 72.56 -0.95
N ASP A 91 -48.36 73.07 -0.91
CA ASP A 91 -48.01 74.32 -0.24
C ASP A 91 -47.42 75.29 -1.28
N VAL A 92 -47.66 76.59 -1.08
CA VAL A 92 -47.13 77.65 -1.95
C VAL A 92 -45.95 78.27 -1.23
N LEU A 93 -44.77 78.24 -1.86
CA LEU A 93 -43.51 78.70 -1.27
C LEU A 93 -42.73 79.57 -2.29
N CYS A 94 -41.82 80.39 -1.80
CA CYS A 94 -40.98 81.23 -2.66
C CYS A 94 -39.81 80.49 -3.30
N GLU A 95 -39.35 79.43 -2.66
CA GLU A 95 -38.31 78.53 -3.14
C GLU A 95 -38.52 77.13 -2.53
N GLU A 96 -37.85 76.13 -3.10
CA GLU A 96 -37.91 74.75 -2.63
C GLU A 96 -37.29 74.64 -1.23
N GLU A 97 -38.06 74.15 -0.26
CA GLU A 97 -37.62 73.91 1.11
C GLU A 97 -37.32 72.41 1.36
N GLU A 98 -36.54 72.09 2.40
CA GLU A 98 -36.26 70.69 2.76
C GLU A 98 -37.57 69.95 3.11
N GLY A 99 -37.84 68.85 2.41
CA GLY A 99 -39.06 68.05 2.57
C GLY A 99 -40.18 68.40 1.58
N PHE A 100 -39.87 69.16 0.53
CA PHE A 100 -40.79 69.50 -0.54
C PHE A 100 -40.15 69.30 -1.92
N SER A 101 -40.95 68.89 -2.91
CA SER A 101 -40.56 68.81 -4.32
C SER A 101 -41.50 69.61 -5.23
N ALA A 102 -40.96 70.15 -6.32
CA ALA A 102 -41.76 70.79 -7.37
C ALA A 102 -42.40 69.75 -8.33
N GLU A 103 -41.90 68.52 -8.35
CA GLU A 103 -42.38 67.44 -9.21
C GLU A 103 -43.48 66.65 -8.48
N LEU A 104 -44.63 66.49 -9.13
CA LEU A 104 -45.76 65.71 -8.62
C LEU A 104 -45.76 64.32 -9.24
N GLY A 105 -46.19 63.33 -8.47
CA GLY A 105 -46.61 62.03 -9.03
C GLY A 105 -46.11 60.83 -8.26
N ASP A 106 -45.42 61.04 -7.15
CA ASP A 106 -45.04 60.00 -6.22
C ASP A 106 -46.29 59.24 -5.72
N CYS A 107 -46.23 57.91 -5.85
CA CYS A 107 -47.29 56.99 -5.46
C CYS A 107 -47.08 56.38 -4.07
N ASP A 108 -45.91 56.52 -3.45
CA ASP A 108 -45.57 56.09 -2.09
C ASP A 108 -44.51 57.00 -1.41
N ASP A 109 -44.95 58.15 -0.89
CA ASP A 109 -44.19 59.20 -0.17
C ASP A 109 -43.39 58.73 1.08
N ASP A 110 -43.39 57.44 1.39
CA ASP A 110 -42.56 56.81 2.43
C ASP A 110 -41.42 55.94 1.84
N ASP A 111 -41.32 55.77 0.52
CA ASP A 111 -40.42 54.83 -0.18
C ASP A 111 -39.74 55.44 -1.43
N PRO A 112 -38.44 55.84 -1.33
CA PRO A 112 -37.76 56.66 -2.33
C PRO A 112 -37.37 55.89 -3.61
N THR A 113 -37.95 54.71 -3.80
CA THR A 113 -37.83 53.91 -5.01
C THR A 113 -39.13 53.87 -5.81
N LYS A 114 -40.18 54.58 -5.40
CA LYS A 114 -41.51 54.54 -6.02
C LYS A 114 -41.95 55.90 -6.52
N PHE A 115 -41.48 56.28 -7.68
CA PHE A 115 -41.72 57.60 -8.25
C PHE A 115 -41.78 57.56 -9.77
N PRO A 116 -42.41 58.57 -10.42
CA PRO A 116 -42.45 58.73 -11.87
C PRO A 116 -41.11 58.50 -12.57
N GLY A 117 -41.00 57.39 -13.30
CA GLY A 117 -39.80 57.02 -14.07
C GLY A 117 -38.68 56.35 -13.26
N ALA A 118 -38.99 55.78 -12.10
CA ALA A 118 -38.13 54.78 -11.46
C ALA A 118 -37.97 53.53 -12.35
N ASP A 119 -36.97 52.69 -12.06
CA ASP A 119 -36.86 51.39 -12.74
C ASP A 119 -37.83 50.41 -12.08
N GLU A 120 -38.66 49.73 -12.88
CA GLU A 120 -39.52 48.66 -12.38
C GLU A 120 -38.71 47.48 -11.80
N LEU A 121 -39.23 46.92 -10.71
CA LEU A 121 -38.73 45.72 -10.05
C LEU A 121 -39.82 44.67 -10.10
N CYS A 122 -39.49 43.39 -10.30
CA CYS A 122 -40.52 42.34 -10.19
C CYS A 122 -40.86 41.99 -8.73
N ASP A 123 -41.57 42.89 -8.06
CA ASP A 123 -42.11 42.69 -6.73
C ASP A 123 -43.63 42.83 -6.68
N GLY A 124 -44.27 43.04 -7.84
CA GLY A 124 -45.70 43.20 -7.98
C GLY A 124 -46.20 44.55 -7.48
N ILE A 125 -45.31 45.56 -7.46
CA ILE A 125 -45.59 46.95 -7.12
C ILE A 125 -45.28 47.80 -8.36
N ASP A 126 -46.11 48.79 -8.61
CA ASP A 126 -45.88 49.87 -9.58
C ASP A 126 -44.84 50.83 -8.97
N ASN A 127 -43.59 50.73 -9.41
CA ASN A 127 -42.47 51.50 -8.88
C ASN A 127 -42.28 52.81 -9.66
N ASP A 128 -42.66 52.85 -10.93
CA ASP A 128 -42.54 54.04 -11.77
C ASP A 128 -43.82 54.89 -11.80
N CYS A 129 -44.85 54.47 -11.06
CA CYS A 129 -46.13 55.14 -10.85
C CYS A 129 -46.91 55.39 -12.16
N ASP A 130 -46.84 54.50 -13.15
CA ASP A 130 -47.49 54.65 -14.46
C ASP A 130 -48.85 53.92 -14.62
N ASP A 131 -49.34 53.29 -13.54
CA ASP A 131 -50.52 52.41 -13.44
C ASP A 131 -50.36 50.99 -14.04
N GLU A 132 -49.19 50.64 -14.58
CA GLU A 132 -48.80 49.26 -14.91
C GLU A 132 -47.90 48.68 -13.80
N VAL A 133 -47.66 47.36 -13.81
CA VAL A 133 -46.89 46.69 -12.76
C VAL A 133 -45.91 45.74 -13.41
N ASP A 134 -44.63 45.90 -13.08
CA ASP A 134 -43.48 45.08 -13.53
C ASP A 134 -43.27 45.02 -15.06
N GLU A 135 -43.91 45.88 -15.87
CA GLU A 135 -44.01 45.80 -17.34
C GLU A 135 -42.68 45.99 -18.07
N ASP A 136 -41.78 46.83 -17.56
CA ASP A 136 -40.43 47.04 -18.11
C ASP A 136 -39.41 45.96 -17.69
N VAL A 137 -39.80 45.02 -16.83
CA VAL A 137 -38.99 43.86 -16.39
C VAL A 137 -39.48 42.53 -16.96
N LEU A 138 -40.63 42.51 -17.65
CA LEU A 138 -41.16 41.30 -18.28
C LEU A 138 -40.26 40.80 -19.43
N ILE A 139 -39.86 39.54 -19.33
CA ILE A 139 -39.21 38.78 -20.40
C ILE A 139 -40.23 37.87 -21.09
N PHE A 140 -40.06 37.67 -22.41
CA PHE A 140 -40.78 36.63 -23.14
C PHE A 140 -40.12 35.28 -22.89
N VAL A 141 -40.93 34.31 -22.51
CA VAL A 141 -40.52 32.93 -22.27
C VAL A 141 -41.40 31.97 -23.07
N TYR A 142 -40.83 30.87 -23.50
CA TYR A 142 -41.47 29.83 -24.29
C TYR A 142 -41.29 28.50 -23.55
N PRO A 143 -42.32 27.64 -23.46
CA PRO A 143 -42.15 26.32 -22.88
C PRO A 143 -41.15 25.53 -23.73
N ASP A 144 -40.28 24.79 -23.05
CA ASP A 144 -39.25 23.93 -23.63
C ASP A 144 -39.42 22.53 -23.03
N GLN A 145 -40.11 21.65 -23.76
CA GLN A 145 -40.53 20.36 -23.26
C GLN A 145 -39.47 19.25 -23.49
N ASP A 146 -38.59 19.40 -24.47
CA ASP A 146 -37.51 18.46 -24.76
C ASP A 146 -36.13 18.91 -24.26
N ASN A 147 -35.99 20.17 -23.87
CA ASN A 147 -34.79 20.81 -23.29
C ASN A 147 -33.66 21.07 -24.30
N ASP A 148 -33.98 21.37 -25.55
CA ASP A 148 -32.97 21.80 -26.54
C ASP A 148 -32.58 23.29 -26.47
N GLY A 149 -33.29 24.06 -25.64
CA GLY A 149 -33.04 25.48 -25.46
C GLY A 149 -33.90 26.39 -26.32
N PHE A 150 -34.81 25.86 -27.15
CA PHE A 150 -35.75 26.60 -27.97
C PHE A 150 -37.18 26.19 -27.64
N GLY A 151 -38.07 27.17 -27.51
CA GLY A 151 -39.48 26.90 -27.24
C GLY A 151 -40.39 27.26 -28.40
N VAL A 152 -41.60 26.69 -28.36
CA VAL A 152 -42.59 26.89 -29.42
C VAL A 152 -43.22 28.30 -29.37
N ASP A 153 -43.07 29.06 -30.47
CA ASP A 153 -43.56 30.45 -30.63
C ASP A 153 -45.03 30.64 -30.21
N ALA A 154 -45.87 29.64 -30.50
CA ALA A 154 -47.31 29.72 -30.32
C ALA A 154 -47.76 29.75 -28.84
N LEU A 155 -46.87 29.41 -27.91
CA LEU A 155 -47.14 29.30 -26.47
C LEU A 155 -46.32 30.30 -25.64
N GLY A 156 -45.71 31.32 -26.26
CA GLY A 156 -44.94 32.34 -25.55
C GLY A 156 -45.78 33.12 -24.52
N GLU A 157 -45.20 33.34 -23.34
CA GLU A 157 -45.79 34.07 -22.22
C GLU A 157 -44.83 35.16 -21.73
N GLN A 158 -45.34 36.23 -21.11
CA GLN A 158 -44.51 37.25 -20.45
C GLN A 158 -44.47 36.99 -18.95
N VAL A 159 -43.27 36.98 -18.38
CA VAL A 159 -43.01 36.75 -16.96
C VAL A 159 -41.81 37.57 -16.52
N CYS A 160 -41.66 37.83 -15.22
CA CYS A 160 -40.49 38.53 -14.72
C CYS A 160 -39.24 37.67 -14.60
N GLU A 161 -39.41 36.39 -14.23
CA GLU A 161 -38.32 35.47 -13.96
C GLU A 161 -38.53 34.21 -14.79
N LEU A 162 -37.43 33.69 -15.36
CA LEU A 162 -37.46 32.49 -16.20
C LEU A 162 -37.89 31.26 -15.37
N PRO A 163 -39.09 30.69 -15.60
CA PRO A 163 -39.54 29.51 -14.88
C PRO A 163 -38.76 28.26 -15.34
N GLU A 164 -38.73 27.23 -14.49
CA GLU A 164 -38.19 25.93 -14.88
C GLU A 164 -39.04 25.31 -16.01
N GLY A 165 -38.38 24.80 -17.06
CA GLY A 165 -39.03 24.25 -18.26
C GLY A 165 -39.44 25.30 -19.29
N PHE A 166 -38.87 26.51 -19.21
CA PHE A 166 -39.04 27.57 -20.19
C PHE A 166 -37.68 28.13 -20.63
N VAL A 167 -37.65 28.73 -21.82
CA VAL A 167 -36.49 29.37 -22.43
C VAL A 167 -36.86 30.71 -23.06
N THR A 168 -35.88 31.58 -23.31
CA THR A 168 -36.11 32.88 -23.97
C THR A 168 -35.98 32.81 -25.49
N GLN A 169 -35.45 31.72 -26.02
CA GLN A 169 -35.27 31.50 -27.45
C GLN A 169 -36.52 30.82 -28.02
N SER A 170 -36.93 31.28 -29.20
CA SER A 170 -38.18 30.86 -29.83
C SER A 170 -37.90 30.27 -31.21
N GLY A 171 -38.93 29.71 -31.84
CA GLY A 171 -38.89 29.21 -33.21
C GLY A 171 -38.79 27.70 -33.34
N ASP A 172 -38.87 26.97 -32.23
CA ASP A 172 -38.95 25.52 -32.25
C ASP A 172 -40.24 25.05 -32.96
N CYS A 173 -40.05 24.19 -33.96
CA CYS A 173 -41.10 23.61 -34.79
C CYS A 173 -41.60 22.25 -34.28
N ASN A 174 -40.92 21.64 -33.31
CA ASN A 174 -41.31 20.42 -32.61
C ASN A 174 -40.72 20.26 -31.18
N ASP A 175 -41.38 20.91 -30.22
CA ASP A 175 -41.19 20.89 -28.74
C ASP A 175 -41.26 19.51 -28.04
N THR A 176 -41.10 18.41 -28.76
CA THR A 176 -41.02 17.06 -28.19
C THR A 176 -39.78 16.29 -28.66
N ARG A 177 -38.89 16.97 -29.37
CA ARG A 177 -37.71 16.45 -30.05
C ARG A 177 -36.55 17.44 -29.91
N ASP A 178 -35.61 17.08 -29.06
CA ASP A 178 -34.41 17.87 -28.77
C ASP A 178 -33.43 18.00 -29.95
N ASP A 179 -33.69 17.30 -31.04
CA ASP A 179 -32.96 17.36 -32.30
C ASP A 179 -33.66 18.20 -33.38
N VAL A 180 -34.75 18.90 -33.03
CA VAL A 180 -35.55 19.72 -33.97
C VAL A 180 -35.71 21.15 -33.44
N TYR A 181 -34.78 22.03 -33.78
CA TYR A 181 -34.77 23.43 -33.37
C TYR A 181 -34.10 24.34 -34.39
N PRO A 182 -34.37 25.67 -34.38
CA PRO A 182 -33.72 26.62 -35.28
C PRO A 182 -32.20 26.51 -35.36
N GLY A 183 -31.70 26.08 -36.53
CA GLY A 183 -30.27 25.92 -36.78
C GLY A 183 -29.65 24.64 -36.22
N ALA A 184 -30.45 23.65 -35.82
CA ALA A 184 -29.97 22.30 -35.59
C ALA A 184 -29.27 21.74 -36.83
N PRO A 185 -28.31 20.81 -36.68
CA PRO A 185 -27.83 20.05 -37.81
C PRO A 185 -28.97 19.21 -38.39
N GLU A 186 -29.16 19.27 -39.71
CA GLU A 186 -30.06 18.34 -40.39
C GLU A 186 -29.63 16.90 -40.12
N LEU A 187 -30.59 16.01 -39.96
CA LEU A 187 -30.40 14.57 -39.92
C LEU A 187 -31.00 13.97 -41.19
N CYS A 188 -30.63 12.73 -41.52
CA CYS A 188 -31.25 12.02 -42.65
C CYS A 188 -32.45 11.19 -42.16
N ASP A 189 -33.38 11.83 -41.45
CA ASP A 189 -34.55 11.18 -40.83
C ASP A 189 -35.91 11.66 -41.39
N GLU A 190 -35.88 12.36 -42.53
CA GLU A 190 -37.01 12.98 -43.23
C GLU A 190 -37.73 14.09 -42.43
N LEU A 191 -37.08 14.63 -41.39
CA LEU A 191 -37.55 15.79 -40.63
C LEU A 191 -36.93 17.09 -41.16
N ASP A 192 -37.41 18.21 -40.63
CA ASP A 192 -36.88 19.56 -40.81
C ASP A 192 -36.26 19.90 -39.46
N ASN A 193 -35.04 19.43 -39.22
CA ASN A 193 -34.41 19.53 -37.90
C ASN A 193 -34.08 20.99 -37.59
N ASP A 194 -33.67 21.77 -38.58
CA ASP A 194 -33.24 23.14 -38.37
C ASP A 194 -34.39 24.18 -38.45
N CYS A 195 -35.62 23.71 -38.64
CA CYS A 195 -36.85 24.49 -38.78
C CYS A 195 -36.81 25.55 -39.90
N ASN A 196 -36.03 25.34 -40.96
CA ASN A 196 -35.94 26.27 -42.09
C ASN A 196 -37.00 26.05 -43.19
N GLY A 197 -37.80 24.98 -43.06
CA GLY A 197 -38.88 24.63 -43.97
C GLY A 197 -38.48 23.69 -45.12
N LEU A 198 -37.29 23.12 -45.08
CA LEU A 198 -36.78 22.11 -46.00
C LEU A 198 -36.58 20.80 -45.23
N THR A 199 -36.72 19.68 -45.93
CA THR A 199 -36.42 18.34 -45.36
C THR A 199 -35.29 17.70 -46.15
N ASP A 200 -34.32 17.08 -45.48
CA ASP A 200 -33.17 16.28 -45.95
C ASP A 200 -32.73 16.48 -47.42
N SER A 201 -33.55 15.98 -48.36
CA SER A 201 -33.27 15.90 -49.79
C SER A 201 -33.47 17.20 -50.57
N GLU A 202 -34.13 18.19 -49.96
CA GLU A 202 -34.40 19.50 -50.55
C GLU A 202 -33.43 20.60 -50.05
N GLU A 203 -32.48 20.22 -49.19
CA GLU A 203 -31.47 21.08 -48.57
C GLU A 203 -30.31 21.50 -49.51
N ASP A 204 -29.62 22.59 -49.17
CA ASP A 204 -28.38 23.00 -49.81
C ASP A 204 -27.20 22.16 -49.28
N SER A 205 -26.19 22.00 -50.13
CA SER A 205 -24.91 21.32 -49.86
C SER A 205 -24.17 21.76 -48.59
N THR A 206 -24.59 22.83 -47.92
CA THR A 206 -24.01 23.29 -46.65
C THR A 206 -24.65 22.69 -45.41
N ASN A 207 -25.90 22.20 -45.50
CA ASN A 207 -26.64 21.65 -44.36
C ASN A 207 -26.86 20.14 -44.46
N THR A 208 -26.63 19.52 -45.63
CA THR A 208 -26.73 18.08 -45.76
C THR A 208 -25.74 17.33 -44.85
N PRO A 209 -26.18 16.29 -44.12
CA PRO A 209 -25.34 15.41 -43.33
C PRO A 209 -24.11 14.89 -44.07
N LYS A 210 -23.00 14.85 -43.33
CA LYS A 210 -21.75 14.26 -43.80
C LYS A 210 -21.75 12.76 -43.55
N GLN A 211 -21.29 12.00 -44.52
CA GLN A 211 -20.87 10.61 -44.33
C GLN A 211 -19.34 10.56 -44.44
N TYR A 212 -18.71 9.80 -43.56
CA TYR A 212 -17.27 9.62 -43.43
C TYR A 212 -16.88 8.26 -44.01
N ALA A 213 -15.72 8.18 -44.65
CA ALA A 213 -15.22 6.90 -45.12
C ALA A 213 -15.00 5.98 -43.92
N ASP A 214 -15.49 4.74 -44.05
CA ASP A 214 -15.29 3.64 -43.10
C ASP A 214 -14.44 2.61 -43.83
N THR A 215 -13.12 2.77 -43.72
CA THR A 215 -12.16 2.06 -44.58
C THR A 215 -11.87 0.64 -44.06
N ASP A 216 -11.94 0.42 -42.75
CA ASP A 216 -11.72 -0.87 -42.11
C ASP A 216 -13.01 -1.66 -41.80
N GLY A 217 -14.17 -1.01 -41.81
CA GLY A 217 -15.48 -1.63 -41.72
C GLY A 217 -16.01 -1.82 -40.29
N ASP A 218 -15.53 -1.05 -39.31
CA ASP A 218 -15.96 -1.15 -37.91
C ASP A 218 -17.22 -0.34 -37.57
N GLY A 219 -17.63 0.57 -38.46
CA GLY A 219 -18.82 1.40 -38.32
C GLY A 219 -18.55 2.85 -37.91
N TYR A 220 -17.30 3.19 -37.67
CA TYR A 220 -16.79 4.54 -37.44
C TYR A 220 -15.96 4.97 -38.66
N GLY A 221 -15.72 6.27 -38.80
CA GLY A 221 -14.95 6.81 -39.90
C GLY A 221 -14.25 8.07 -39.47
N THR A 222 -13.45 8.70 -40.33
CA THR A 222 -12.65 9.87 -39.95
C THR A 222 -13.16 11.18 -40.55
N GLU A 223 -13.10 12.29 -39.78
CA GLU A 223 -13.50 13.64 -40.23
C GLU A 223 -12.75 14.15 -41.48
N GLN A 224 -11.60 13.55 -41.81
CA GLN A 224 -10.73 14.00 -42.90
C GLN A 224 -11.25 13.61 -44.30
N VAL A 225 -12.08 12.57 -44.39
CA VAL A 225 -12.58 12.02 -45.66
C VAL A 225 -14.10 11.89 -45.58
N PHE A 226 -14.81 12.89 -46.09
CA PHE A 226 -16.27 12.91 -46.07
C PHE A 226 -16.91 13.24 -47.43
N ILE A 227 -18.15 12.77 -47.60
CA ILE A 227 -19.10 13.22 -48.62
C ILE A 227 -20.31 13.87 -47.94
N GLN A 228 -21.05 14.70 -48.66
CA GLN A 228 -22.32 15.26 -48.19
C GLN A 228 -23.44 14.69 -49.04
N ASP A 229 -24.18 13.75 -48.46
CA ASP A 229 -25.28 13.04 -49.10
C ASP A 229 -26.13 12.41 -48.00
N CYS A 230 -27.45 12.44 -48.14
CA CYS A 230 -28.34 11.75 -47.21
C CYS A 230 -28.65 10.30 -47.61
N THR A 231 -28.23 9.86 -48.80
CA THR A 231 -28.37 8.47 -49.19
C THR A 231 -27.20 7.64 -48.64
N PRO A 232 -27.45 6.64 -47.76
CA PRO A 232 -26.38 5.82 -47.21
C PRO A 232 -25.56 5.17 -48.32
N THR A 233 -24.27 5.48 -48.36
CA THR A 233 -23.35 4.98 -49.38
C THR A 233 -22.56 3.80 -48.80
N PRO A 234 -22.56 2.62 -49.44
CA PRO A 234 -21.79 1.49 -48.93
C PRO A 234 -20.30 1.82 -48.73
N GLY A 235 -19.76 1.54 -47.55
CA GLY A 235 -18.39 1.91 -47.15
C GLY A 235 -18.25 3.34 -46.60
N TRP A 236 -19.37 3.95 -46.20
CA TRP A 236 -19.42 5.25 -45.54
C TRP A 236 -20.40 5.18 -44.37
N VAL A 237 -20.12 5.93 -43.31
CA VAL A 237 -20.87 5.97 -42.05
C VAL A 237 -21.14 7.42 -41.63
N PHE A 238 -22.10 7.67 -40.76
CA PHE A 238 -22.40 9.03 -40.27
C PHE A 238 -21.59 9.43 -39.04
N ASN A 239 -20.94 8.46 -38.39
CA ASN A 239 -20.07 8.70 -37.23
C ASN A 239 -18.64 9.00 -37.70
N PHE A 240 -18.00 10.04 -37.17
CA PHE A 240 -16.62 10.45 -37.51
C PHE A 240 -15.61 10.27 -36.38
N ASP A 241 -16.01 9.63 -35.28
CA ASP A 241 -15.24 9.57 -34.04
C ASP A 241 -14.09 8.55 -34.10
N ASP A 242 -13.74 8.06 -35.30
CA ASP A 242 -12.61 7.14 -35.49
C ASP A 242 -11.27 7.89 -35.55
N CYS A 243 -10.37 7.51 -34.65
CA CYS A 243 -9.01 8.02 -34.57
C CYS A 243 -7.99 7.27 -35.46
N ASP A 244 -8.30 6.05 -35.95
CA ASP A 244 -7.56 5.34 -37.01
C ASP A 244 -8.47 4.48 -37.92
N ASP A 245 -9.06 5.12 -38.94
CA ASP A 245 -9.90 4.52 -39.99
C ASP A 245 -9.25 3.37 -40.81
N ASN A 246 -8.00 3.00 -40.54
CA ASN A 246 -7.38 1.83 -41.15
C ASN A 246 -7.29 0.61 -40.22
N ASN A 247 -7.77 0.72 -38.98
CA ASN A 247 -7.68 -0.28 -37.96
C ASN A 247 -8.97 -0.45 -37.15
N SER A 248 -9.75 -1.47 -37.49
CA SER A 248 -11.04 -1.80 -36.86
C SER A 248 -10.97 -2.20 -35.37
N GLU A 249 -9.78 -2.23 -34.79
CA GLU A 249 -9.56 -2.42 -33.35
C GLU A 249 -9.39 -1.09 -32.60
N ILE A 250 -9.40 0.06 -33.31
CA ILE A 250 -9.26 1.40 -32.76
C ILE A 250 -10.50 2.21 -33.14
N SER A 251 -11.44 2.36 -32.20
CA SER A 251 -12.66 3.14 -32.38
C SER A 251 -13.36 3.34 -31.04
N PRO A 252 -14.35 4.25 -30.94
CA PRO A 252 -15.07 4.53 -29.69
C PRO A 252 -15.74 3.36 -28.94
N GLU A 253 -15.87 2.19 -29.58
CA GLU A 253 -16.40 0.97 -28.94
C GLU A 253 -15.32 -0.02 -28.50
N SER A 254 -14.06 0.26 -28.81
CA SER A 254 -12.93 -0.52 -28.34
C SER A 254 -12.69 -0.31 -26.84
N ILE A 255 -11.85 -1.18 -26.28
CA ILE A 255 -11.40 -1.07 -24.90
C ILE A 255 -9.93 -0.65 -24.98
N GLU A 256 -9.55 0.33 -24.17
CA GLU A 256 -8.17 0.76 -24.05
C GLU A 256 -7.26 -0.37 -23.53
N ILE A 257 -6.09 -0.52 -24.13
CA ILE A 257 -5.08 -1.52 -23.74
C ILE A 257 -3.71 -0.86 -23.58
N CYS A 258 -2.81 -1.51 -22.85
CA CYS A 258 -1.43 -1.01 -22.68
C CYS A 258 -0.60 -1.17 -23.97
N ASP A 259 -0.76 -0.27 -24.93
CA ASP A 259 -0.02 -0.29 -26.20
C ASP A 259 0.49 1.08 -26.70
N GLU A 260 0.42 2.11 -25.85
CA GLU A 260 0.78 3.51 -26.17
C GLU A 260 -0.12 4.18 -27.23
N GLN A 261 -1.30 3.63 -27.52
CA GLN A 261 -2.29 4.19 -28.45
C GLN A 261 -3.61 4.41 -27.74
N ASP A 262 -4.36 5.41 -28.21
CA ASP A 262 -5.74 5.68 -27.80
C ASP A 262 -6.65 4.73 -28.60
N ASN A 263 -7.00 3.57 -28.05
CA ASN A 263 -7.78 2.54 -28.73
C ASN A 263 -9.28 2.87 -28.74
N ASP A 264 -9.78 3.56 -27.71
CA ASP A 264 -11.20 3.91 -27.59
C ASP A 264 -11.51 5.36 -28.02
N CYS A 265 -10.52 6.05 -28.58
CA CYS A 265 -10.63 7.38 -29.17
C CYS A 265 -11.22 8.46 -28.24
N ASP A 266 -11.07 8.32 -26.91
CA ASP A 266 -11.56 9.29 -25.93
C ASP A 266 -10.55 10.42 -25.64
N GLY A 267 -9.34 10.31 -26.19
CA GLY A 267 -8.23 11.25 -26.05
C GLY A 267 -7.30 10.98 -24.87
N LEU A 268 -7.53 9.91 -24.11
CA LEU A 268 -6.66 9.39 -23.06
C LEU A 268 -5.85 8.21 -23.62
N ILE A 269 -4.69 7.95 -23.00
CA ILE A 269 -3.79 6.87 -23.43
C ILE A 269 -3.30 6.16 -22.18
N ASP A 270 -3.37 4.82 -22.20
CA ASP A 270 -2.82 3.91 -21.20
C ASP A 270 -3.21 4.32 -19.76
N ASP A 271 -2.22 4.56 -18.89
CA ASP A 271 -2.40 4.90 -17.46
C ASP A 271 -3.15 6.23 -17.23
N GLN A 272 -3.37 7.03 -18.27
CA GLN A 272 -4.22 8.23 -18.19
C GLN A 272 -5.70 7.90 -18.34
N ASP A 273 -6.02 6.75 -18.92
CA ASP A 273 -7.37 6.28 -19.16
C ASP A 273 -7.86 5.36 -18.03
N GLN A 274 -9.10 5.58 -17.60
CA GLN A 274 -9.78 4.77 -16.60
C GLN A 274 -10.54 3.58 -17.21
N SER A 275 -10.77 3.58 -18.52
CA SER A 275 -11.45 2.52 -19.28
C SER A 275 -10.55 1.28 -19.52
N ILE A 276 -9.24 1.44 -19.28
CA ILE A 276 -8.18 0.47 -19.59
C ILE A 276 -8.42 -0.97 -19.10
N ASP A 277 -8.17 -1.93 -19.99
CA ASP A 277 -8.10 -3.35 -19.67
C ASP A 277 -6.79 -3.69 -18.93
N LEU A 278 -6.89 -3.71 -17.60
CA LEU A 278 -5.79 -4.10 -16.70
C LEU A 278 -5.26 -5.53 -16.92
N ASN A 279 -5.90 -6.38 -17.73
CA ASN A 279 -5.30 -7.67 -18.12
C ASN A 279 -4.11 -7.51 -19.09
N THR A 280 -4.01 -6.34 -19.73
CA THR A 280 -2.88 -5.97 -20.59
C THR A 280 -1.79 -5.21 -19.83
N ALA A 281 -2.06 -4.81 -18.58
CA ALA A 281 -1.13 -4.13 -17.70
C ALA A 281 -0.05 -5.08 -17.16
N SER A 282 1.12 -4.49 -16.88
CA SER A 282 2.22 -5.17 -16.20
C SER A 282 2.05 -5.08 -14.69
N THR A 283 2.58 -6.07 -13.97
CA THR A 283 2.66 -6.04 -12.51
C THR A 283 3.97 -5.38 -12.08
N PHE A 284 3.89 -4.36 -11.23
CA PHE A 284 5.06 -3.76 -10.59
C PHE A 284 5.01 -3.98 -9.07
N TYR A 285 6.19 -4.11 -8.48
CA TYR A 285 6.42 -4.45 -7.07
C TYR A 285 7.01 -3.25 -6.35
N TYR A 286 6.53 -2.95 -5.15
CA TYR A 286 7.05 -1.85 -4.35
C TYR A 286 8.52 -2.09 -3.99
N ASP A 287 9.35 -1.06 -4.17
CA ASP A 287 10.80 -1.03 -3.93
C ASP A 287 11.10 0.19 -3.04
N GLU A 288 11.18 -0.05 -1.74
CA GLU A 288 11.43 0.95 -0.69
C GLU A 288 12.93 1.21 -0.50
N ASP A 289 13.80 0.22 -0.74
CA ASP A 289 15.25 0.35 -0.53
C ASP A 289 16.07 0.78 -1.76
N GLY A 290 15.47 0.71 -2.95
CA GLY A 290 15.99 1.20 -4.22
C GLY A 290 16.96 0.24 -4.91
N ASP A 291 16.89 -1.07 -4.68
CA ASP A 291 17.80 -2.05 -5.26
C ASP A 291 17.33 -2.69 -6.58
N SER A 292 16.13 -2.29 -7.05
CA SER A 292 15.46 -2.74 -8.26
C SER A 292 14.75 -4.10 -8.19
N TYR A 293 14.65 -4.70 -7.01
CA TYR A 293 13.71 -5.78 -6.71
C TYR A 293 12.64 -5.25 -5.75
N GLY A 294 11.44 -5.79 -5.83
CA GLY A 294 10.35 -5.39 -4.95
C GLY A 294 9.63 -6.58 -4.31
N VAL A 295 8.83 -6.27 -3.30
CA VAL A 295 8.12 -7.27 -2.49
C VAL A 295 6.85 -7.80 -3.18
N GLU A 296 6.66 -9.12 -3.16
CA GLU A 296 5.54 -9.79 -3.84
C GLU A 296 4.15 -9.43 -3.26
N ASP A 297 4.08 -9.07 -1.99
CA ASP A 297 2.84 -8.77 -1.28
C ASP A 297 2.35 -7.31 -1.48
N ASN A 298 3.15 -6.45 -2.13
CA ASN A 298 2.78 -5.06 -2.40
C ASN A 298 2.97 -4.73 -3.89
N THR A 299 1.89 -4.92 -4.67
CA THR A 299 1.90 -4.77 -6.12
C THR A 299 0.86 -3.80 -6.64
N ILE A 300 1.16 -3.24 -7.81
CA ILE A 300 0.24 -2.44 -8.62
C ILE A 300 0.18 -2.99 -10.05
N PHE A 301 -0.90 -2.68 -10.77
CA PHE A 301 -1.10 -3.02 -12.18
C PHE A 301 -1.16 -1.73 -12.99
N GLN A 302 -0.16 -1.50 -13.85
CA GLN A 302 -0.04 -0.31 -14.69
C GLN A 302 0.65 -0.64 -16.02
N CYS A 303 0.57 0.26 -17.00
CA CYS A 303 1.26 0.08 -18.28
C CYS A 303 2.74 0.46 -18.18
N ALA A 304 3.04 1.50 -17.40
CA ALA A 304 4.41 1.97 -17.17
C ALA A 304 4.79 1.94 -15.67
N PRO A 305 6.09 1.78 -15.34
CA PRO A 305 6.55 1.85 -13.96
C PRO A 305 6.41 3.26 -13.39
N ILE A 306 5.98 3.34 -12.13
CA ILE A 306 5.98 4.59 -11.34
C ILE A 306 7.09 4.61 -10.30
N GLU A 307 7.42 5.80 -9.80
CA GLU A 307 8.47 5.97 -8.78
C GLU A 307 8.16 5.14 -7.52
N GLY A 308 9.15 4.34 -7.08
CA GLY A 308 9.03 3.42 -5.95
C GLY A 308 8.45 2.05 -6.29
N TYR A 309 8.25 1.73 -7.58
CA TYR A 309 7.85 0.40 -8.04
C TYR A 309 8.73 -0.10 -9.20
N VAL A 310 9.00 -1.40 -9.24
CA VAL A 310 9.91 -2.04 -10.19
C VAL A 310 9.33 -3.33 -10.78
N GLU A 311 9.89 -3.81 -11.89
CA GLU A 311 9.39 -5.01 -12.60
C GLU A 311 9.81 -6.33 -11.95
N LEU A 312 10.95 -6.33 -11.25
CA LEU A 312 11.53 -7.53 -10.69
C LEU A 312 10.96 -7.78 -9.29
N ALA A 313 10.47 -9.01 -9.07
CA ALA A 313 9.93 -9.46 -7.80
C ALA A 313 10.98 -10.23 -7.00
N GLY A 314 10.65 -10.53 -5.74
CA GLY A 314 11.36 -11.50 -4.92
C GLY A 314 12.35 -10.89 -3.93
N ASP A 315 12.23 -9.59 -3.66
CA ASP A 315 12.93 -8.97 -2.54
C ASP A 315 12.45 -9.56 -1.21
N CYS A 316 13.40 -10.11 -0.44
CA CYS A 316 13.15 -10.71 0.86
C CYS A 316 13.34 -9.72 2.03
N ASN A 317 13.92 -8.54 1.80
CA ASN A 317 14.07 -7.48 2.79
C ASN A 317 14.08 -6.08 2.14
N ASP A 318 12.90 -5.50 1.99
CA ASP A 318 12.71 -4.16 1.40
C ASP A 318 12.97 -3.00 2.40
N ASP A 319 13.68 -3.23 3.51
CA ASP A 319 13.95 -2.17 4.50
C ASP A 319 15.27 -1.42 4.21
N PRO A 320 15.22 -0.13 3.82
CA PRO A 320 16.44 0.67 3.55
C PRO A 320 17.37 0.86 4.75
N LEU A 321 16.94 0.53 5.97
CA LEU A 321 17.71 0.68 7.20
C LEU A 321 18.35 -0.62 7.71
N ASN A 322 17.89 -1.78 7.25
CA ASN A 322 18.37 -3.09 7.71
C ASN A 322 19.06 -3.86 6.58
N ASP A 323 19.97 -3.19 5.88
CA ASP A 323 20.73 -3.77 4.76
C ASP A 323 19.85 -4.31 3.62
N GLY A 324 18.61 -3.81 3.48
CA GLY A 324 17.64 -4.31 2.50
C GLY A 324 18.17 -4.35 1.07
N ALA A 325 18.78 -3.24 0.63
CA ALA A 325 19.36 -3.15 -0.71
C ALA A 325 20.53 -4.13 -0.97
N LEU A 326 20.92 -4.91 0.04
CA LEU A 326 21.90 -5.99 -0.02
C LEU A 326 21.30 -7.40 -0.07
N MET A 327 19.98 -7.54 0.00
CA MET A 327 19.25 -8.80 0.14
C MET A 327 18.20 -8.92 -0.98
N ASN A 328 18.62 -9.41 -2.14
CA ASN A 328 17.73 -9.56 -3.31
C ASN A 328 18.19 -10.69 -4.24
N PRO A 329 17.31 -11.20 -5.13
CA PRO A 329 17.64 -12.28 -6.08
C PRO A 329 18.82 -12.00 -7.03
N GLY A 330 19.23 -10.74 -7.18
CA GLY A 330 20.38 -10.35 -7.98
C GLY A 330 21.73 -10.48 -7.26
N ARG A 331 21.73 -10.85 -5.98
CA ARG A 331 22.92 -10.97 -5.14
C ARG A 331 23.49 -12.38 -5.15
N ILE A 332 24.74 -12.46 -4.70
CA ILE A 332 25.40 -13.72 -4.35
C ILE A 332 25.39 -13.74 -2.83
N GLU A 333 25.18 -14.93 -2.27
CA GLU A 333 25.23 -15.17 -0.83
C GLU A 333 26.57 -14.77 -0.21
N ILE A 334 26.52 -14.10 0.95
CA ILE A 334 27.67 -13.68 1.75
C ILE A 334 27.86 -14.71 2.86
N CYS A 335 28.68 -15.70 2.57
CA CYS A 335 28.86 -16.85 3.45
C CYS A 335 29.40 -16.50 4.84
N GLY A 336 28.69 -16.94 5.88
CA GLY A 336 29.04 -16.81 7.30
C GLY A 336 28.53 -15.53 7.97
N ASP A 337 27.56 -14.84 7.36
CA ASP A 337 26.95 -13.64 7.95
C ASP A 337 25.59 -13.89 8.64
N GLY A 338 24.99 -15.06 8.42
CA GLY A 338 23.74 -15.48 9.05
C GLY A 338 22.48 -14.94 8.38
N GLU A 339 22.59 -14.30 7.22
CA GLU A 339 21.50 -13.61 6.52
C GLU A 339 21.30 -14.18 5.11
N GLU A 340 20.06 -14.25 4.63
CA GLU A 340 19.73 -14.70 3.26
C GLU A 340 19.92 -13.54 2.28
N ASN A 341 21.05 -13.46 1.59
CA ASN A 341 21.33 -12.30 0.74
C ASN A 341 20.78 -12.43 -0.68
N ASN A 342 20.59 -13.65 -1.19
CA ASN A 342 20.12 -13.89 -2.57
C ASN A 342 18.63 -14.30 -2.66
N CYS A 343 17.90 -14.30 -1.53
CA CYS A 343 16.47 -14.59 -1.45
C CYS A 343 16.03 -15.96 -2.04
N ASP A 344 16.87 -17.00 -1.97
CA ASP A 344 16.56 -18.34 -2.49
C ASP A 344 16.10 -19.36 -1.43
N ASN A 345 15.93 -18.91 -0.19
CA ASN A 345 15.63 -19.63 1.06
C ASN A 345 16.75 -20.53 1.60
N LEU A 346 17.99 -20.31 1.17
CA LEU A 346 19.17 -20.92 1.74
C LEU A 346 20.02 -19.82 2.37
N ILE A 347 20.70 -20.15 3.46
CA ILE A 347 21.54 -19.21 4.20
C ILE A 347 22.92 -19.84 4.33
N ASP A 348 23.95 -19.04 4.12
CA ASP A 348 25.35 -19.40 4.34
C ASP A 348 25.71 -20.76 3.71
N CYS A 349 26.19 -21.72 4.52
CA CYS A 349 26.73 -22.99 4.05
C CYS A 349 25.66 -23.97 3.57
N PHE A 350 24.38 -23.67 3.83
CA PHE A 350 23.27 -24.37 3.19
C PHE A 350 23.03 -23.88 1.75
N ASP A 351 23.60 -22.75 1.36
CA ASP A 351 23.50 -22.19 0.01
C ASP A 351 24.59 -22.76 -0.94
N PRO A 352 24.22 -23.29 -2.12
CA PRO A 352 25.16 -23.76 -3.15
C PRO A 352 26.21 -22.74 -3.61
N ASP A 353 25.91 -21.45 -3.56
CA ASP A 353 26.83 -20.35 -3.89
C ASP A 353 27.99 -20.27 -2.89
N CYS A 354 27.82 -20.80 -1.67
CA CYS A 354 28.83 -20.90 -0.63
C CYS A 354 29.65 -22.20 -0.64
N SER A 355 29.39 -23.11 -1.59
CA SER A 355 30.03 -24.44 -1.66
C SER A 355 31.55 -24.48 -1.78
N VAL A 356 32.21 -23.33 -2.01
CA VAL A 356 33.67 -23.20 -2.05
C VAL A 356 34.17 -22.03 -1.21
N ASP A 357 33.29 -21.41 -0.41
CA ASP A 357 33.69 -20.31 0.44
C ASP A 357 34.45 -20.83 1.66
N PRO A 358 35.63 -20.25 1.98
CA PRO A 358 36.41 -20.65 3.15
C PRO A 358 35.65 -20.58 4.49
N THR A 359 34.60 -19.78 4.63
CA THR A 359 33.79 -19.76 5.87
C THR A 359 32.90 -20.99 6.02
N CYS A 360 32.60 -21.67 4.91
CA CYS A 360 31.84 -22.92 4.87
C CYS A 360 32.73 -24.16 4.80
N PHE A 361 33.93 -24.03 5.34
CA PHE A 361 34.79 -25.13 5.66
C PHE A 361 35.39 -24.85 7.03
N GLU A 362 35.45 -25.87 7.89
CA GLU A 362 36.18 -25.74 9.13
C GLU A 362 37.67 -25.46 8.85
N GLN A 363 38.12 -24.23 9.16
CA GLN A 363 39.48 -23.75 8.89
C GLN A 363 40.38 -23.85 10.12
N ASP A 364 39.80 -23.84 11.33
CA ASP A 364 40.54 -23.98 12.59
C ASP A 364 40.01 -25.20 13.33
N CYS A 365 40.51 -26.36 12.93
CA CYS A 365 40.14 -27.67 13.46
C CYS A 365 40.56 -27.91 14.93
N SER A 366 40.60 -26.87 15.78
CA SER A 366 41.09 -26.94 17.16
C SER A 366 40.48 -25.93 18.13
N ASP A 367 39.56 -25.07 17.70
CA ASP A 367 39.06 -23.93 18.48
C ASP A 367 37.68 -24.16 19.14
N GLY A 368 37.02 -25.28 18.82
CA GLY A 368 35.74 -25.69 19.38
C GLY A 368 34.53 -24.96 18.81
N ILE A 369 34.70 -24.27 17.68
CA ILE A 369 33.64 -23.62 16.93
C ILE A 369 33.24 -24.53 15.76
N ASP A 370 31.97 -24.44 15.39
CA ASP A 370 31.40 -25.05 14.20
C ASP A 370 31.35 -23.92 13.16
N SER A 371 32.40 -23.80 12.34
CA SER A 371 32.58 -22.64 11.46
C SER A 371 31.63 -22.68 10.26
N ASP A 372 31.20 -23.87 9.84
CA ASP A 372 30.27 -24.07 8.71
C ASP A 372 28.84 -24.47 9.13
N ASP A 373 28.57 -24.50 10.45
CA ASP A 373 27.27 -24.70 11.13
C ASP A 373 26.55 -26.00 10.72
N ASP A 374 27.32 -27.04 10.38
CA ASP A 374 26.80 -28.36 9.97
C ASP A 374 26.46 -29.28 11.17
N GLY A 375 26.79 -28.83 12.38
CA GLY A 375 26.58 -29.50 13.66
C GLY A 375 27.78 -30.27 14.18
N TYR A 376 28.91 -30.26 13.46
CA TYR A 376 30.18 -30.85 13.84
C TYR A 376 31.21 -29.74 14.11
N THR A 377 32.18 -30.02 14.97
CA THR A 377 33.17 -29.02 15.42
C THR A 377 34.54 -29.66 15.36
N ASP A 378 35.55 -28.91 14.94
CA ASP A 378 36.93 -29.36 14.88
C ASP A 378 37.08 -30.72 14.17
N CYS A 379 37.76 -31.70 14.80
CA CYS A 379 38.02 -33.02 14.22
C CYS A 379 36.79 -33.92 14.07
N ARG A 380 35.62 -33.51 14.61
CA ARG A 380 34.36 -34.22 14.34
C ARG A 380 33.78 -33.85 12.98
N ASP A 381 34.32 -32.83 12.34
CA ASP A 381 33.95 -32.32 11.03
C ASP A 381 34.75 -33.05 9.92
N LEU A 382 34.07 -33.47 8.85
CA LEU A 382 34.68 -34.26 7.77
C LEU A 382 35.71 -33.47 6.98
N GLU A 383 35.57 -32.15 6.95
CA GLU A 383 36.41 -31.20 6.25
C GLU A 383 37.78 -31.06 6.95
N CYS A 384 37.85 -31.42 8.24
CA CYS A 384 39.06 -31.48 9.07
C CYS A 384 39.85 -32.80 9.02
N SER A 385 39.37 -33.81 8.27
CA SER A 385 39.95 -35.16 8.17
C SER A 385 41.40 -35.24 7.65
N GLY A 386 42.01 -34.11 7.26
CA GLY A 386 43.40 -34.01 6.84
C GLY A 386 44.23 -32.95 7.57
N ASP A 387 43.67 -32.25 8.57
CA ASP A 387 44.38 -31.21 9.30
C ASP A 387 45.41 -31.83 10.27
N PRO A 388 46.65 -31.30 10.36
CA PRO A 388 47.66 -31.81 11.28
C PRO A 388 47.28 -31.79 12.77
N PHE A 389 46.28 -30.98 13.17
CA PHE A 389 45.71 -30.99 14.53
C PHE A 389 44.74 -32.16 14.74
N CYS A 390 44.07 -32.63 13.68
CA CYS A 390 43.23 -33.83 13.67
C CYS A 390 43.98 -35.10 13.22
N GLY A 391 45.29 -34.99 13.06
CA GLY A 391 46.17 -36.14 12.92
C GLY A 391 46.32 -36.83 14.26
N GLU A 392 45.86 -38.08 14.33
CA GLU A 392 45.97 -38.93 15.51
C GLU A 392 47.41 -38.94 16.08
N THR A 393 47.52 -38.58 17.36
CA THR A 393 48.64 -39.02 18.17
C THR A 393 48.22 -40.30 18.85
N CYS A 394 48.75 -41.44 18.42
CA CYS A 394 48.53 -42.74 19.06
C CYS A 394 49.12 -42.72 20.49
N ASP A 395 48.38 -42.18 21.46
CA ASP A 395 48.80 -41.99 22.85
C ASP A 395 47.92 -42.83 23.79
N LEU A 396 48.39 -44.05 24.07
CA LEU A 396 47.72 -45.08 24.89
C LEU A 396 47.49 -44.70 26.38
N GLU A 397 47.70 -43.44 26.78
CA GLU A 397 47.43 -42.95 28.13
C GLU A 397 46.04 -42.29 28.29
N PHE A 398 45.36 -41.93 27.20
CA PHE A 398 43.99 -41.39 27.23
C PHE A 398 43.14 -42.03 26.13
N GLU A 399 42.14 -42.82 26.54
CA GLU A 399 41.17 -43.50 25.67
C GLU A 399 40.20 -42.48 25.06
N ALA A 400 40.56 -41.87 23.94
CA ALA A 400 39.74 -40.93 23.22
C ALA A 400 39.63 -41.34 21.73
N ASP A 401 38.49 -41.00 21.15
CA ASP A 401 38.14 -41.19 19.74
C ASP A 401 38.35 -39.81 19.12
N GLU A 402 39.60 -39.51 18.75
CA GLU A 402 40.00 -38.16 18.34
C GLU A 402 39.54 -37.78 16.93
N ASP A 403 39.23 -38.74 16.07
CA ASP A 403 38.68 -38.51 14.71
C ASP A 403 37.16 -38.78 14.59
N GLY A 404 36.54 -39.26 15.67
CA GLY A 404 35.09 -39.31 15.85
C GLY A 404 34.38 -40.40 15.05
N ASP A 405 35.12 -41.39 14.53
CA ASP A 405 34.56 -42.46 13.71
C ASP A 405 33.90 -43.59 14.55
N GLY A 406 34.02 -43.48 15.88
CA GLY A 406 33.45 -44.40 16.85
C GLY A 406 34.32 -45.63 17.14
N LEU A 407 35.51 -45.71 16.54
CA LEU A 407 36.54 -46.70 16.82
C LEU A 407 37.58 -46.06 17.75
N LEU A 408 38.14 -46.89 18.62
CA LEU A 408 39.08 -46.47 19.65
C LEU A 408 40.38 -47.25 19.46
N GLU A 409 41.48 -46.51 19.36
CA GLU A 409 42.86 -47.02 19.33
C GLU A 409 43.12 -48.18 18.34
N CYS A 410 43.21 -49.44 18.80
CA CYS A 410 43.60 -50.57 17.93
C CYS A 410 42.45 -51.19 17.15
N ASP A 411 41.21 -50.75 17.39
CA ASP A 411 40.06 -51.05 16.52
C ASP A 411 39.98 -50.10 15.32
N ASP A 412 40.71 -48.97 15.38
CA ASP A 412 40.86 -47.99 14.32
C ASP A 412 41.92 -48.44 13.28
N SER A 413 41.61 -48.31 11.99
CA SER A 413 42.41 -48.88 10.90
C SER A 413 43.70 -48.12 10.57
N GLU A 414 43.78 -46.87 11.04
CA GLU A 414 44.84 -45.90 10.89
C GLU A 414 45.91 -46.13 11.97
N CYS A 415 45.49 -46.58 13.15
CA CYS A 415 46.34 -47.02 14.26
C CYS A 415 46.93 -48.45 14.11
N VAL A 416 46.31 -49.32 13.30
CA VAL A 416 46.71 -50.73 13.08
C VAL A 416 48.13 -50.91 12.50
N LEU A 417 48.67 -49.91 11.81
CA LEU A 417 50.01 -49.97 11.20
C LEU A 417 51.13 -49.47 12.12
N THR A 418 50.78 -48.88 13.27
CA THR A 418 51.77 -48.62 14.31
C THR A 418 52.18 -49.95 14.93
N GLY A 419 53.49 -50.16 15.13
CA GLY A 419 54.04 -51.44 15.58
C GLY A 419 53.63 -51.87 17.01
N GLU A 420 52.64 -51.22 17.61
CA GLU A 420 52.13 -51.43 18.96
C GLU A 420 50.77 -52.16 19.00
N CYS A 421 50.01 -52.24 17.88
CA CYS A 421 48.78 -53.06 17.79
C CYS A 421 49.04 -54.54 17.36
N ALA A 422 50.29 -54.99 17.37
CA ALA A 422 50.65 -56.38 17.11
C ALA A 422 50.40 -57.27 18.35
N GLY A 423 49.14 -57.68 18.54
CA GLY A 423 48.73 -58.78 19.43
C GLY A 423 48.04 -58.32 20.71
N ALA A 424 46.71 -58.25 20.67
CA ALA A 424 45.84 -58.15 21.86
C ALA A 424 45.98 -59.43 22.71
N SER A 425 47.04 -59.41 23.52
CA SER A 425 47.40 -60.26 24.66
C SER A 425 46.91 -61.70 24.64
N CYS A 426 47.69 -62.61 24.06
CA CYS A 426 47.63 -64.02 24.46
C CYS A 426 48.79 -64.32 25.43
N PRO A 427 48.53 -64.99 26.58
CA PRO A 427 47.22 -65.15 27.20
C PRO A 427 46.73 -63.79 27.72
N GLN A 428 45.42 -63.61 27.81
CA GLN A 428 44.85 -62.47 28.52
C GLN A 428 44.98 -62.66 30.03
N ILE A 429 44.83 -63.91 30.50
CA ILE A 429 44.77 -64.24 31.93
C ILE A 429 45.71 -65.41 32.24
N ASN A 430 46.52 -65.31 33.30
CA ASN A 430 47.35 -66.41 33.77
C ASN A 430 46.71 -67.08 35.00
N LEU A 431 46.23 -68.31 34.84
CA LEU A 431 45.60 -69.12 35.89
C LEU A 431 46.61 -69.88 36.75
N ASN A 432 47.91 -69.75 36.45
CA ASN A 432 48.98 -70.54 37.02
C ASN A 432 48.62 -72.04 36.93
N SER A 433 48.48 -72.72 38.06
CA SER A 433 48.16 -74.15 38.11
C SER A 433 46.94 -74.46 38.95
N GLU A 434 45.98 -73.53 38.97
CA GLU A 434 44.73 -73.69 39.71
C GLU A 434 43.83 -74.77 39.08
N ILE A 435 43.09 -75.49 39.93
CA ILE A 435 42.15 -76.55 39.56
C ILE A 435 40.90 -76.46 40.44
N GLY A 436 39.75 -76.87 39.93
CA GLY A 436 38.47 -76.87 40.63
C GLY A 436 37.30 -76.44 39.74
N GLU A 437 36.14 -76.22 40.37
CA GLU A 437 35.00 -75.56 39.76
C GLU A 437 35.17 -74.03 39.85
N ALA A 438 34.75 -73.31 38.80
CA ALA A 438 34.82 -71.86 38.67
C ALA A 438 36.23 -71.29 38.90
N VAL A 439 37.23 -71.90 38.26
CA VAL A 439 38.63 -71.41 38.30
C VAL A 439 38.72 -70.01 37.70
N SER A 440 37.95 -69.74 36.64
CA SER A 440 37.71 -68.39 36.14
C SER A 440 36.24 -68.17 35.83
N THR A 441 35.75 -66.97 36.07
CA THR A 441 34.38 -66.55 35.72
C THR A 441 34.40 -65.11 35.24
N GLY A 442 33.57 -64.76 34.28
CA GLY A 442 33.44 -63.39 33.79
C GLY A 442 32.33 -63.27 32.76
N ASN A 443 32.25 -62.14 32.06
CA ASN A 443 31.28 -61.93 30.99
C ASN A 443 32.04 -61.52 29.72
N ASN A 444 31.75 -62.17 28.59
CA ASN A 444 32.47 -61.95 27.33
C ASN A 444 31.80 -60.92 26.40
N GLN A 445 30.80 -60.13 26.83
CA GLN A 445 30.08 -59.19 25.95
C GLN A 445 30.96 -58.13 25.26
N PHE A 446 32.13 -57.81 25.82
CA PHE A 446 33.10 -56.84 25.28
C PHE A 446 34.49 -57.46 25.12
N ALA A 447 34.58 -58.79 25.04
CA ALA A 447 35.87 -59.46 24.87
C ALA A 447 36.28 -59.48 23.39
N SER A 448 37.59 -59.64 23.14
CA SER A 448 38.20 -59.74 21.81
C SER A 448 37.51 -60.81 20.95
N THR A 449 37.50 -60.68 19.62
CA THR A 449 36.94 -61.67 18.66
C THR A 449 38.00 -62.11 17.64
N GLN A 450 39.27 -62.19 18.06
CA GLN A 450 40.45 -62.33 17.20
C GLN A 450 40.94 -63.78 17.12
N ILE A 451 40.46 -64.68 17.97
CA ILE A 451 40.82 -66.10 17.96
C ILE A 451 39.65 -66.90 17.41
N ASP A 452 39.87 -67.68 16.34
CA ASP A 452 38.82 -68.47 15.67
C ASP A 452 39.05 -69.99 15.86
N PRO A 453 38.49 -70.61 16.93
CA PRO A 453 38.52 -72.06 17.14
C PRO A 453 37.95 -72.86 15.97
N SER A 454 38.55 -74.01 15.63
CA SER A 454 38.13 -74.76 14.42
C SER A 454 36.74 -75.41 14.52
N CYS A 455 36.20 -75.52 15.73
CA CYS A 455 34.85 -76.00 16.02
C CYS A 455 33.88 -74.87 16.34
N ALA A 456 34.22 -73.60 16.14
CA ALA A 456 33.23 -72.52 16.11
C ALA A 456 32.50 -72.51 14.73
N TYR A 457 31.41 -71.74 14.62
CA TYR A 457 30.64 -71.64 13.38
C TYR A 457 31.43 -70.97 12.24
N TYR A 458 31.35 -71.53 11.02
CA TYR A 458 32.06 -71.01 9.84
C TYR A 458 31.77 -69.50 9.61
N ASN A 459 32.85 -68.69 9.59
CA ASN A 459 32.91 -67.23 9.39
C ASN A 459 32.78 -66.35 10.66
N GLY A 460 33.25 -66.82 11.81
CA GLY A 460 33.52 -65.96 12.97
C GLY A 460 33.09 -66.61 14.28
N SER A 461 34.08 -66.84 15.13
CA SER A 461 33.91 -67.10 16.55
C SER A 461 33.30 -65.91 17.30
N GLY A 462 32.82 -66.15 18.52
CA GLY A 462 32.26 -65.12 19.37
C GLY A 462 33.34 -64.25 20.01
N ALA A 463 32.96 -63.59 21.11
CA ALA A 463 33.92 -62.89 21.95
C ALA A 463 34.64 -63.88 22.89
N GLU A 464 35.96 -63.81 22.97
CA GLU A 464 36.81 -64.82 23.60
C GLU A 464 37.58 -64.32 24.82
N TYR A 465 37.87 -65.24 25.74
CA TYR A 465 38.93 -65.10 26.73
C TYR A 465 40.03 -66.17 26.58
N SER A 466 41.30 -65.77 26.62
CA SER A 466 42.44 -66.69 26.60
C SER A 466 43.17 -66.80 27.95
N PHE A 467 43.43 -68.03 28.37
CA PHE A 467 43.97 -68.38 29.68
C PHE A 467 45.23 -69.21 29.54
N MET A 468 46.32 -68.84 30.22
CA MET A 468 47.48 -69.71 30.38
C MET A 468 47.34 -70.55 31.64
N TRP A 469 47.55 -71.85 31.51
CA TRP A 469 47.54 -72.82 32.62
C TRP A 469 48.74 -73.76 32.54
N GLU A 470 49.36 -74.03 33.69
CA GLU A 470 50.52 -74.91 33.87
C GLU A 470 50.15 -76.13 34.73
N SER A 471 50.44 -77.33 34.25
CA SER A 471 50.10 -78.58 34.94
C SER A 471 51.02 -78.88 36.13
N ARG A 472 50.45 -79.08 37.33
CA ARG A 472 51.16 -79.52 38.54
C ARG A 472 51.50 -81.03 38.58
N GLY A 473 50.97 -81.84 37.67
CA GLY A 473 51.12 -83.30 37.68
C GLY A 473 50.97 -83.95 36.29
N SER A 474 51.25 -85.26 36.17
CA SER A 474 51.04 -86.00 34.92
C SER A 474 49.74 -86.80 34.97
N GLY A 475 48.85 -86.63 33.99
CA GLY A 475 47.51 -87.23 34.03
C GLY A 475 46.60 -86.79 32.88
N CYS A 476 45.30 -86.86 33.11
CA CYS A 476 44.29 -86.32 32.19
C CYS A 476 43.67 -85.06 32.81
N VAL A 477 43.78 -83.92 32.13
CA VAL A 477 43.11 -82.68 32.53
C VAL A 477 41.85 -82.50 31.70
N THR A 478 40.78 -82.01 32.30
CA THR A 478 39.55 -81.60 31.62
C THR A 478 39.31 -80.13 31.85
N PHE A 479 39.09 -79.39 30.76
CA PHE A 479 38.61 -78.02 30.75
C PHE A 479 37.16 -78.04 30.30
N ASP A 480 36.25 -77.55 31.11
CA ASP A 480 34.83 -77.49 30.77
C ASP A 480 34.21 -76.15 31.19
N THR A 481 33.11 -75.80 30.53
CA THR A 481 32.41 -74.54 30.75
C THR A 481 31.07 -74.71 31.49
N VAL A 482 30.90 -75.82 32.22
CA VAL A 482 29.66 -76.10 32.96
C VAL A 482 29.39 -74.98 33.97
N GLY A 483 28.23 -74.33 33.81
CA GLY A 483 27.82 -73.16 34.58
C GLY A 483 27.70 -71.88 33.75
N SER A 484 28.20 -71.87 32.51
CA SER A 484 28.12 -70.73 31.59
C SER A 484 26.69 -70.47 31.09
N SER A 485 26.37 -69.22 30.78
CA SER A 485 25.02 -68.77 30.41
C SER A 485 24.75 -68.69 28.91
N TYR A 486 25.74 -69.00 28.09
CA TYR A 486 25.70 -68.92 26.63
C TYR A 486 26.35 -70.16 26.01
N ASP A 487 26.13 -70.33 24.71
CA ASP A 487 26.65 -71.44 23.90
C ASP A 487 28.16 -71.26 23.68
N THR A 488 28.96 -71.95 24.51
CA THR A 488 30.42 -71.79 24.54
C THR A 488 31.12 -72.65 23.51
N VAL A 489 32.38 -72.33 23.24
CA VAL A 489 33.39 -73.19 22.63
C VAL A 489 34.63 -73.18 23.53
N VAL A 490 35.26 -74.33 23.74
CA VAL A 490 36.55 -74.42 24.43
C VAL A 490 37.60 -74.97 23.49
N ALA A 491 38.66 -74.21 23.28
CA ALA A 491 39.81 -74.58 22.46
C ALA A 491 41.10 -74.59 23.27
N VAL A 492 42.02 -75.47 22.89
CA VAL A 492 43.31 -75.63 23.57
C VAL A 492 44.45 -75.54 22.56
N TYR A 493 45.46 -74.78 22.93
CA TYR A 493 46.65 -74.44 22.15
C TYR A 493 47.90 -74.72 23.00
N ASP A 494 49.05 -74.99 22.36
CA ASP A 494 50.30 -75.29 23.08
C ASP A 494 50.97 -74.03 23.63
N ASP A 495 50.95 -72.94 22.86
CA ASP A 495 51.36 -71.60 23.28
C ASP A 495 50.65 -70.50 22.46
N CYS A 496 50.93 -69.24 22.78
CA CYS A 496 50.31 -68.11 22.07
C CYS A 496 50.80 -67.90 20.64
N SER A 497 51.95 -68.47 20.27
CA SER A 497 52.38 -68.48 18.88
C SER A 497 51.50 -69.41 18.04
N SER A 498 51.00 -70.50 18.62
CA SER A 498 50.05 -71.39 17.94
C SER A 498 48.66 -70.78 17.79
N VAL A 499 48.21 -69.96 18.75
CA VAL A 499 46.99 -69.15 18.64
C VAL A 499 47.08 -68.22 17.43
N ALA A 500 48.16 -67.44 17.32
CA ALA A 500 48.38 -66.52 16.21
C ALA A 500 48.53 -67.22 14.84
N ASN A 501 48.94 -68.50 14.82
CA ASN A 501 49.10 -69.28 13.60
C ASN A 501 47.91 -70.23 13.32
N GLY A 502 46.87 -70.24 14.16
CA GLY A 502 45.71 -71.13 14.02
C GLY A 502 46.03 -72.62 14.20
N VAL A 503 47.09 -72.97 14.95
CA VAL A 503 47.51 -74.37 15.19
C VAL A 503 46.91 -74.86 16.51
N GLU A 504 45.71 -75.43 16.43
CA GLU A 504 44.94 -75.88 17.59
C GLU A 504 45.28 -77.33 18.00
N MET A 505 45.39 -77.61 19.31
CA MET A 505 45.58 -78.97 19.84
C MET A 505 44.26 -79.76 19.83
N GLY A 506 43.15 -79.06 20.07
CA GLY A 506 41.79 -79.54 19.91
C GLY A 506 40.80 -78.50 20.42
N CYS A 507 39.54 -78.64 20.02
CA CYS A 507 38.44 -77.91 20.63
C CYS A 507 37.18 -78.75 20.69
N ASP A 508 36.24 -78.26 21.49
CA ASP A 508 34.90 -78.81 21.65
C ASP A 508 33.90 -77.65 21.70
N ASP A 509 32.77 -77.81 21.02
CA ASP A 509 31.63 -76.90 21.09
C ASP A 509 30.59 -77.40 22.09
N ASN A 510 30.31 -78.71 22.12
CA ASN A 510 29.19 -79.25 22.87
C ASN A 510 29.56 -80.53 23.63
N MET A 511 29.53 -80.42 24.96
CA MET A 511 29.65 -81.54 25.88
C MET A 511 28.53 -82.57 25.63
N VAL A 512 28.87 -83.86 25.64
CA VAL A 512 27.91 -84.95 25.39
C VAL A 512 26.71 -84.89 26.35
N GLY A 513 25.55 -84.48 25.82
CA GLY A 513 24.28 -84.43 26.55
C GLY A 513 23.82 -83.03 26.97
N GLU A 514 24.66 -82.01 26.78
CA GLU A 514 24.36 -80.59 26.96
C GLU A 514 24.60 -79.86 25.63
N SER A 515 23.88 -78.76 25.36
CA SER A 515 23.94 -78.07 24.05
C SER A 515 24.34 -76.60 24.15
N MET A 516 24.98 -76.22 25.26
CA MET A 516 25.39 -74.84 25.55
C MET A 516 26.75 -74.75 26.23
N VAL A 517 27.33 -75.87 26.64
CA VAL A 517 28.60 -75.90 27.37
C VAL A 517 29.50 -76.93 26.72
N SER A 518 30.79 -76.69 26.77
CA SER A 518 31.81 -77.46 26.08
C SER A 518 32.75 -78.10 27.09
N SER A 519 33.40 -79.20 26.68
CA SER A 519 34.31 -79.95 27.53
C SER A 519 35.37 -80.64 26.70
N ILE A 520 36.64 -80.33 26.96
CA ILE A 520 37.78 -80.98 26.31
C ILE A 520 38.74 -81.57 27.33
N SER A 521 39.23 -82.78 27.04
CA SER A 521 40.22 -83.46 27.88
C SER A 521 41.55 -83.63 27.15
N CYS A 522 42.63 -83.22 27.81
CA CYS A 522 43.99 -83.28 27.27
C CYS A 522 44.89 -84.15 28.15
N HIS A 523 45.82 -84.87 27.52
CA HIS A 523 46.86 -85.58 28.27
C HIS A 523 48.03 -84.64 28.54
N VAL A 524 48.41 -84.49 29.80
CA VAL A 524 49.45 -83.55 30.24
C VAL A 524 50.52 -84.23 31.09
N PHE A 525 51.74 -83.72 31.02
CA PHE A 525 52.83 -84.03 31.93
C PHE A 525 53.06 -82.88 32.93
N SER A 526 53.72 -83.18 34.05
CA SER A 526 54.08 -82.15 35.03
C SER A 526 54.97 -81.08 34.40
N GLY A 527 54.57 -79.81 34.52
CA GLY A 527 55.24 -78.65 33.95
C GLY A 527 54.80 -78.28 32.53
N ASP A 528 53.88 -79.02 31.91
CA ASP A 528 53.31 -78.62 30.62
C ASP A 528 52.49 -77.33 30.80
N THR A 529 52.66 -76.38 29.89
CA THR A 529 51.89 -75.14 29.82
C THR A 529 50.99 -75.18 28.60
N MET A 530 49.76 -74.68 28.72
CA MET A 530 48.76 -74.67 27.66
C MET A 530 48.01 -73.34 27.66
N ILE A 531 47.50 -72.94 26.49
CA ILE A 531 46.55 -71.84 26.37
C ILE A 531 45.16 -72.43 26.17
N VAL A 532 44.23 -72.06 27.04
CA VAL A 532 42.82 -72.44 26.97
C VAL A 532 42.04 -71.22 26.53
N VAL A 533 41.21 -71.36 25.50
CA VAL A 533 40.37 -70.29 25.00
C VAL A 533 38.91 -70.67 25.28
N VAL A 534 38.19 -69.76 25.92
CA VAL A 534 36.74 -69.86 26.12
C VAL A 534 36.08 -68.81 25.23
N ASP A 535 35.25 -69.28 24.32
CA ASP A 535 34.70 -68.48 23.23
C ASP A 535 33.19 -68.72 23.10
N GLY A 536 32.51 -67.92 22.27
CA GLY A 536 31.15 -68.18 21.81
C GLY A 536 31.12 -68.99 20.52
N TRP A 537 30.12 -69.85 20.37
CA TRP A 537 29.92 -70.64 19.14
C TRP A 537 29.82 -69.79 17.86
N ASN A 538 29.33 -68.56 17.95
CA ASN A 538 29.37 -67.56 16.88
C ASN A 538 29.36 -66.14 17.45
N LEU A 539 29.53 -65.14 16.58
CA LEU A 539 29.51 -63.70 16.90
C LEU A 539 28.34 -63.20 17.76
N SER A 540 27.22 -63.94 17.85
CA SER A 540 26.05 -63.57 18.66
C SER A 540 25.97 -64.29 20.01
N LYS A 541 26.94 -65.16 20.33
CA LYS A 541 26.95 -65.96 21.58
C LYS A 541 27.88 -65.32 22.60
N MET A 542 27.27 -64.61 23.54
CA MET A 542 27.96 -63.94 24.63
C MET A 542 27.10 -63.99 25.90
N GLY A 543 27.75 -63.93 27.06
CA GLY A 543 27.15 -64.03 28.38
C GLY A 543 28.18 -64.29 29.46
N ASP A 544 27.72 -64.75 30.61
CA ASP A 544 28.60 -65.11 31.72
C ASP A 544 29.25 -66.48 31.44
N TYR A 545 30.59 -66.54 31.45
CA TYR A 545 31.35 -67.78 31.34
C TYR A 545 31.80 -68.27 32.72
N GLN A 546 31.94 -69.58 32.84
CA GLN A 546 32.58 -70.26 33.96
C GLN A 546 33.53 -71.32 33.41
N LEU A 547 34.83 -71.22 33.71
CA LEU A 547 35.84 -72.21 33.34
C LEU A 547 36.17 -73.10 34.54
N ASN A 548 35.96 -74.40 34.38
CA ASN A 548 36.32 -75.44 35.34
C ASN A 548 37.56 -76.20 34.84
N ILE A 549 38.43 -76.63 35.77
CA ILE A 549 39.64 -77.38 35.46
C ILE A 549 39.78 -78.56 36.42
N ASP A 550 39.67 -79.80 35.92
CA ASP A 550 39.86 -81.03 36.72
C ASP A 550 41.08 -81.83 36.23
N LEU A 551 42.09 -82.02 37.08
CA LEU A 551 43.28 -82.83 36.77
C LEU A 551 43.24 -84.16 37.53
N GLN A 552 43.12 -85.27 36.79
CA GLN A 552 43.21 -86.62 37.34
C GLN A 552 44.63 -87.18 37.18
N GLU A 553 45.45 -87.02 38.21
CA GLU A 553 46.83 -87.51 38.23
C GLU A 553 46.91 -89.04 38.03
N GLY A 554 47.79 -89.48 37.14
CA GLY A 554 48.00 -90.90 36.82
C GLY A 554 46.91 -91.55 35.96
N ALA A 555 45.86 -90.82 35.58
CA ALA A 555 44.85 -91.29 34.64
C ALA A 555 45.32 -91.14 33.18
N SER A 556 44.93 -92.08 32.32
CA SER A 556 45.07 -91.95 30.86
C SER A 556 43.78 -91.35 30.28
N CYS A 557 43.88 -90.31 29.46
CA CYS A 557 42.73 -89.85 28.67
C CYS A 557 42.25 -90.97 27.74
N SER A 558 40.95 -91.04 27.48
CA SER A 558 40.31 -92.14 26.74
C SER A 558 40.60 -92.16 25.22
N CYS A 559 41.44 -91.26 24.69
CA CYS A 559 41.80 -91.18 23.27
C CYS A 559 43.33 -91.01 23.06
N SER A 560 43.83 -91.30 21.85
CA SER A 560 45.26 -91.43 21.56
C SER A 560 45.91 -90.21 20.85
N SER A 561 45.42 -89.00 21.11
CA SER A 561 46.00 -87.73 20.63
C SER A 561 46.00 -86.71 21.78
N PRO A 562 46.92 -85.71 21.81
CA PRO A 562 47.07 -84.82 22.96
C PRO A 562 45.82 -84.07 23.44
N CYS A 563 44.85 -83.71 22.58
CA CYS A 563 43.54 -83.15 22.99
C CYS A 563 42.35 -83.57 22.10
N CYS A 564 42.48 -84.57 21.22
CA CYS A 564 41.54 -84.69 20.08
C CYS A 564 40.06 -84.87 20.42
N PRO A 565 39.20 -84.11 19.72
CA PRO A 565 37.99 -84.62 19.08
C PRO A 565 38.30 -85.61 17.94
N ASN A 566 37.49 -86.67 17.89
CA ASN A 566 37.15 -87.48 16.71
C ASN A 566 35.70 -87.96 16.89
#